data_AF-A0A923Y0A9-F1
#
_entry.id   AF-A0A923Y0A9-F1
#
_cell.length_a   1.000
_cell.length_b   1.000
_cell.length_c   1.000
_cell.angle_alpha   90.00
_cell.angle_beta   90.00
_cell.angle_gamma   90.00
#
_symmetry.space_group_name_H-M   'P 1'
#
loop_
_entity.id
_entity.type
_entity.pdbx_description
1 polymer ?
#
loop_
_entity_poly.entity_id
_entity_poly.type
_entity_poly.pdbx_seq_one_letter_code
_entity_poly.pdbx_strand_id
1 'polypeptide(L)' 'RLAEIFRANVVDSTLESFVFEMTGTPEKIDAFADLMRPLGLREIARTGVAALSRGA' A
#
# COMPACT_ATOMS: atom_id res chain seq x y z
N ARG A 1 2.23 10.53 -8.09
CA ARG A 1 2.28 9.58 -9.23
C ARG A 1 2.38 8.10 -8.85
N LEU A 2 3.41 7.64 -8.13
CA LEU A 2 3.52 6.21 -7.78
C LEU A 2 2.33 5.72 -6.92
N ALA A 3 1.97 6.48 -5.88
CA ALA A 3 0.77 6.26 -5.08
C ALA A 3 -0.53 6.23 -5.92
N GLU A 4 -0.69 7.17 -6.85
CA GLU A 4 -1.88 7.26 -7.72
C GLU A 4 -2.04 6.02 -8.62
N ILE A 5 -0.95 5.50 -9.18
CA ILE A 5 -0.95 4.27 -10.00
C ILE A 5 -1.50 3.10 -9.18
N PHE A 6 -1.10 2.99 -7.91
CA PHE A 6 -1.55 1.94 -7.01
C PHE A 6 -2.86 2.27 -6.30
N ARG A 7 -3.47 3.44 -6.57
CA ARG A 7 -4.63 3.96 -5.83
C ARG A 7 -4.40 3.93 -4.31
N ALA A 8 -3.19 4.30 -3.91
CA ALA A 8 -2.81 4.51 -2.51
C ALA A 8 -3.21 5.92 -2.10
N ASN A 9 -3.81 6.06 -0.93
CA ASN A 9 -4.11 7.34 -0.31
C ASN A 9 -2.94 7.74 0.58
N VAL A 10 -2.54 9.02 0.52
CA VAL A 10 -1.63 9.59 1.52
C VAL A 10 -2.48 9.95 2.73
N VAL A 11 -2.27 9.27 3.86
CA VAL A 11 -3.01 9.51 5.10
C VAL A 11 -2.22 10.38 6.08
N ASP A 12 -0.90 10.43 5.94
CA ASP A 12 -0.04 11.36 6.67
C ASP A 12 1.17 11.79 5.81
N SER A 13 1.61 13.02 6.02
CA SER A 13 2.72 13.65 5.29
C SER A 13 3.45 14.60 6.23
N THR A 14 4.68 14.25 6.57
CA THR A 14 5.59 15.12 7.33
C THR A 14 6.76 15.55 6.44
N LEU A 15 7.68 16.34 6.98
CA LEU A 15 8.91 16.69 6.27
C LEU A 15 9.86 15.49 6.10
N GLU A 16 9.69 14.44 6.91
CA GLU A 16 10.62 13.31 6.98
C GLU A 16 10.01 12.00 6.48
N SER A 17 8.69 11.90 6.41
CA SER A 17 7.99 10.65 6.12
C SER A 17 6.62 10.86 5.49
N PHE A 18 6.17 9.84 4.77
CA PHE A 18 4.80 9.72 4.28
C PHE A 18 4.21 8.40 4.77
N VAL A 19 2.92 8.42 5.10
CA VAL A 19 2.16 7.21 5.39
C VAL A 19 1.12 7.03 4.28
N PHE A 20 1.14 5.83 3.70
CA PHE A 20 0.22 5.46 2.64
C PHE A 20 -0.74 4.38 3.13
N GLU A 21 -2.02 4.54 2.80
CA GLU A 21 -3.05 3.52 2.98
C GLU A 21 -3.46 2.97 1.60
N MET A 22 -3.61 1.65 1.50
CA MET A 22 -4.14 1.03 0.29
C MET A 22 -4.85 -0.30 0.54
N THR A 23 -5.79 -0.61 -0.34
CA THR A 23 -6.48 -1.89 -0.40
C THR A 23 -6.25 -2.54 -1.76
N GLY A 24 -6.06 -3.86 -1.76
CA GLY A 24 -5.80 -4.61 -2.98
C GLY A 24 -5.56 -6.10 -2.72
N THR A 25 -5.29 -6.83 -3.80
CA THR A 25 -4.80 -8.21 -3.68
C THR A 25 -3.40 -8.21 -3.06
N PRO A 26 -2.97 -9.31 -2.40
CA PRO A 26 -1.64 -9.42 -1.83
C PRO A 26 -0.52 -9.01 -2.82
N GLU A 27 -0.61 -9.45 -4.07
CA GLU A 27 0.38 -9.19 -5.11
C GLU A 27 0.50 -7.69 -5.42
N LYS A 28 -0.63 -6.96 -5.40
CA LYS A 28 -0.64 -5.51 -5.60
C LYS A 28 0.07 -4.80 -4.43
N ILE A 29 -0.18 -5.25 -3.19
CA ILE A 29 0.44 -4.65 -2.00
C ILE A 29 1.95 -4.97 -1.98
N ASP A 30 2.35 -6.19 -2.35
CA ASP A 30 3.75 -6.59 -2.47
C ASP A 30 4.49 -5.76 -3.53
N ALA A 31 3.91 -5.61 -4.72
CA ALA A 31 4.50 -4.79 -5.78
C ALA A 31 4.68 -3.32 -5.36
N PHE A 32 3.73 -2.75 -4.60
CA PHE A 32 3.90 -1.40 -4.06
C PHE A 32 5.03 -1.33 -3.03
N ALA A 33 5.08 -2.29 -2.10
CA ALA A 33 6.13 -2.36 -1.09
C ALA A 33 7.52 -2.47 -1.74
N ASP A 34 7.67 -3.32 -2.75
CA ASP A 34 8.91 -3.52 -3.49
C ASP A 34 9.41 -2.22 -4.16
N LEU A 35 8.49 -1.43 -4.74
CA LEU A 35 8.80 -0.12 -5.31
C LEU A 35 9.16 0.92 -4.25
N MET A 36 8.61 0.82 -3.04
CA MET A 36 8.92 1.72 -1.93
C MET A 36 10.22 1.38 -1.21
N ARG A 37 10.69 0.13 -1.23
CA ARG A 37 11.97 -0.28 -0.61
C ARG A 37 13.16 0.62 -0.97
N PRO A 38 13.48 0.88 -2.26
CA PRO A 38 14.58 1.76 -2.61
C PRO A 38 14.34 3.24 -2.24
N LEU A 39 13.09 3.62 -1.98
CA LEU A 39 12.71 4.98 -1.57
C LEU A 39 12.75 5.16 -0.04
N GLY A 40 13.18 4.14 0.71
CA GLY A 40 13.32 4.20 2.16
C GLY A 40 12.09 3.72 2.93
N LEU A 41 11.38 2.70 2.42
CA LEU A 41 10.33 2.01 3.18
C LEU A 41 10.82 1.61 4.57
N ARG A 42 10.31 2.28 5.61
CA ARG A 42 10.69 2.02 7.00
C ARG A 42 9.86 0.91 7.64
N GLU A 43 8.54 0.97 7.49
CA GLU A 43 7.60 0.12 8.22
C GLU A 43 6.41 -0.28 7.32
N ILE A 44 5.83 -1.46 7.59
CA ILE A 44 4.59 -1.94 6.97
C ILE A 44 3.72 -2.58 8.04
N ALA A 45 2.46 -2.13 8.12
CA ALA A 45 1.39 -2.83 8.83
C ALA A 45 0.41 -3.42 7.80
N ARG A 46 0.20 -4.74 7.83
CA ARG A 46 -0.69 -5.46 6.90
C ARG A 46 -1.66 -6.36 7.67
N THR A 47 -2.94 -6.25 7.38
CA THR A 47 -4.04 -6.97 8.06
C THR A 47 -4.24 -8.42 7.60
N GLY A 48 -3.56 -8.85 6.53
CA GLY A 48 -3.77 -10.15 5.90
C GLY A 48 -4.90 -10.14 4.86
N VAL A 49 -5.31 -11.31 4.37
CA VAL A 49 -6.38 -11.43 3.36
C VAL A 49 -7.74 -11.52 4.06
N ALA A 50 -8.64 -10.61 3.70
CA ALA A 50 -10.07 -10.74 3.97
C ALA A 50 -10.77 -11.14 2.67
N ALA A 51 -11.52 -12.25 2.68
CA ALA A 51 -12.14 -12.81 1.49
C ALA A 51 -13.64 -13.07 1.70
N LEU A 52 -14.41 -12.81 0.65
CA LEU A 52 -15.84 -13.13 0.53
C LEU A 52 -16.07 -13.69 -0.87
N SER A 53 -16.92 -14.70 -0.99
CA SER A 53 -17.37 -15.20 -2.29
C SER A 53 -18.05 -14.08 -3.07
N ARG A 54 -17.79 -14.03 -4.38
CA ARG A 54 -18.53 -13.12 -5.27
C ARG A 54 -19.98 -13.61 -5.40
N GLY A 55 -20.88 -12.68 -5.72
CA GLY A 55 -22.30 -12.99 -5.94
C GLY A 55 -22.53 -14.09 -6.98
N ALA A 56 -23.74 -14.65 -6.97
CA ALA A 56 -24.20 -15.63 -7.96
C ALA A 56 -24.34 -15.01 -9.35
#